data_AF-A0A932P6K9-F1
#
_entry.id   AF-A0A932P6K9-F1
#
_cell.length_a   1.000
_cell.length_b   1.000
_cell.length_c   1.000
_cell.angle_alpha   90.00
_cell.angle_beta   90.00
_cell.angle_gamma   90.00
#
_symmetry.space_group_name_H-M   'P 1'
#
loop_
_entity.id
_entity.type
_entity.pdbx_description
1 polymer ?
#
loop_
_entity_poly.entity_id
_entity_poly.type
_entity_poly.pdbx_seq_one_letter_code
_entity_poly.pdbx_strand_id
1 'polypeptide(L)' 'PEELKTADEIFLTGTAAEVTPVGQIDDMKFKVGPITKMLAEDFAKEVRKKPRASAA' A
#
# COMPACT_ATOMS: atom_id res chain seq x y z
N PRO A 1 5.81 18.78 4.18
CA PRO A 1 4.94 18.24 5.26
C PRO A 1 3.47 18.68 5.16
N GLU A 2 3.19 19.86 4.59
CA GLU A 2 1.81 20.38 4.51
C GLU A 2 0.88 19.48 3.68
N GLU A 3 1.38 18.90 2.60
CA GLU A 3 0.63 17.97 1.73
C GLU A 3 0.16 16.70 2.45
N LEU A 4 0.89 16.26 3.48
CA LEU A 4 0.48 15.11 4.29
C LEU A 4 -0.80 15.43 5.06
N LYS A 5 -1.02 16.69 5.46
CA LYS A 5 -2.22 17.09 6.23
C LYS A 5 -3.49 17.03 5.40
N THR A 6 -3.35 17.11 4.08
CA THR A 6 -4.47 17.10 3.13
C THR A 6 -4.65 15.75 2.44
N ALA A 7 -3.83 14.75 2.76
CA ALA A 7 -3.93 13.43 2.16
C ALA A 7 -5.13 12.66 2.73
N ASP A 8 -5.96 12.11 1.84
CA ASP A 8 -7.10 11.27 2.23
C ASP A 8 -6.66 9.90 2.77
N GLU A 9 -5.59 9.34 2.20
CA GLU A 9 -5.01 8.04 2.55
C GLU A 9 -3.48 8.09 2.43
N ILE A 10 -2.77 7.31 3.25
CA ILE A 10 -1.31 7.14 3.18
C ILE A 10 -0.96 5.65 3.31
N PHE A 11 0.01 5.20 2.51
CA PHE A 11 0.57 3.85 2.57
C PHE A 11 2.06 3.88 2.29
N LEU A 12 2.76 2.82 2.71
CA LEU A 12 4.17 2.59 2.42
C LEU A 12 4.32 1.40 1.49
N THR A 13 5.40 1.43 0.71
CA THR A 13 5.81 0.30 -0.12
C THR A 13 7.19 -0.20 0.26
N GLY A 14 7.42 -1.51 0.08
CA GLY A 14 8.75 -2.10 0.25
C GLY A 14 8.75 -3.59 -0.06
N THR A 15 9.90 -4.18 -0.37
CA THR A 15 9.96 -5.62 -0.69
C THR A 15 9.44 -6.50 0.46
N ALA A 16 9.72 -6.12 1.71
CA ALA A 16 9.24 -6.85 2.89
C ALA A 16 7.88 -6.36 3.40
N ALA A 17 7.59 -5.05 3.24
CA ALA A 17 6.36 -4.42 3.72
C ALA A 17 5.21 -4.45 2.69
N GLU A 18 5.50 -4.88 1.45
CA GLU A 18 4.57 -4.92 0.32
C GLU A 18 3.86 -3.58 0.12
N VAL A 19 2.53 -3.55 0.25
CA VAL A 19 1.72 -2.33 0.34
C VAL A 19 1.10 -2.31 1.73
N THR A 20 1.58 -1.42 2.60
CA THR A 20 1.14 -1.35 4.01
C THR A 20 0.43 -0.03 4.29
N PRO A 21 -0.82 -0.04 4.79
CA PRO A 21 -1.54 1.16 5.17
C PRO A 21 -0.90 1.87 6.37
N VAL A 22 -0.92 3.20 6.36
CA VAL A 22 -0.47 4.03 7.49
C VAL A 22 -1.68 4.66 8.18
N GLY A 23 -1.89 4.33 9.44
CA GLY A 23 -2.99 4.89 10.24
C GLY A 23 -2.63 6.19 10.99
N GLN A 24 -1.34 6.42 11.25
CA GLN A 24 -0.88 7.58 12.00
C GLN A 24 0.61 7.86 11.71
N ILE A 25 0.97 9.14 11.65
CA ILE A 25 2.36 9.65 11.63
C ILE A 25 2.42 10.78 12.66
N ASP A 26 3.27 10.63 13.68
CA ASP A 26 3.30 11.54 14.84
C ASP A 26 1.88 11.77 15.40
N ASP A 27 1.41 13.01 15.47
CA ASP A 27 0.07 13.37 15.94
C ASP A 27 -1.02 13.34 14.85
N MET A 28 -0.65 13.04 13.60
CA MET A 28 -1.55 13.07 12.44
C MET A 28 -2.18 11.69 12.20
N LYS A 29 -3.52 11.62 12.18
CA LYS A 29 -4.26 10.38 11.91
C LYS A 29 -4.78 10.34 10.47
N PHE A 30 -4.66 9.17 9.85
CA PHE A 30 -5.06 8.94 8.46
C PHE A 30 -6.09 7.82 8.37
N LYS A 31 -6.93 7.88 7.33
CA LYS A 31 -7.90 6.83 7.04
C LYS A 31 -7.25 5.77 6.17
N VAL A 32 -7.52 4.51 6.49
CA VAL A 32 -7.26 3.40 5.57
C VAL A 32 -8.45 3.27 4.65
N GLY A 33 -8.41 3.98 3.52
CA GLY A 33 -9.51 4.07 2.59
C GLY A 33 -9.52 2.97 1.52
N PRO A 34 -10.44 3.09 0.56
CA PRO A 34 -10.65 2.05 -0.46
C PRO A 34 -9.44 1.86 -1.39
N ILE A 35 -8.69 2.93 -1.69
CA ILE A 35 -7.57 2.83 -2.64
C ILE A 35 -6.43 2.02 -2.04
N THR A 36 -6.07 2.30 -0.78
CA THR A 36 -5.00 1.56 -0.10
C THR A 36 -5.34 0.07 0.02
N LYS A 37 -6.60 -0.25 0.33
CA LYS A 37 -7.06 -1.66 0.42
C LYS A 37 -6.99 -2.35 -0.94
N MET A 38 -7.49 -1.70 -1.99
CA MET A 38 -7.46 -2.22 -3.36
C MET A 38 -6.01 -2.51 -3.78
N LEU A 39 -5.09 -1.56 -3.57
CA LEU A 39 -3.68 -1.73 -3.90
C LEU A 39 -3.03 -2.89 -3.13
N ALA A 40 -3.30 -3.02 -1.83
CA ALA A 40 -2.77 -4.11 -1.02
C ALA A 40 -3.29 -5.48 -1.47
N GLU A 41 -4.59 -5.59 -1.76
CA GLU A 41 -5.20 -6.82 -2.24
C GLU A 41 -4.68 -7.21 -3.63
N ASP A 42 -4.60 -6.26 -4.56
CA ASP A 42 -4.20 -6.53 -5.93
C ASP A 42 -2.71 -6.84 -6.04
N PHE A 43 -1.87 -6.16 -5.25
CA PHE A 43 -0.46 -6.51 -5.12
C PHE A 43 -0.31 -7.93 -4.59
N ALA A 44 -0.99 -8.27 -3.48
CA ALA A 44 -0.94 -9.61 -2.89
C ALA A 44 -1.41 -10.69 -3.86
N LYS A 45 -2.45 -10.42 -4.67
CA LYS A 45 -2.91 -11.33 -5.72
C LYS A 45 -1.84 -11.51 -6.80
N GLU A 46 -1.19 -10.44 -7.24
CA GLU A 46 -0.21 -10.49 -8.33
C GLU A 46 1.07 -11.24 -7.94
N VAL A 47 1.65 -10.93 -6.78
CA VAL A 47 2.93 -11.53 -6.36
C VAL A 47 2.80 -12.97 -5.87
N ARG A 48 1.59 -13.39 -5.47
CA ARG A 48 1.30 -14.77 -5.08
C ARG A 48 0.92 -15.66 -6.26
N LYS A 49 0.68 -15.10 -7.46
CA LYS A 49 0.59 -15.91 -8.68
C LYS A 49 1.91 -16.65 -8.84
N LYS A 50 1.82 -17.96 -9.15
CA LYS A 50 2.97 -18.78 -9.54
C LYS A 50 3.78 -17.98 -10.57
N PRO A 51 5.13 -17.87 -10.45
CA PRO A 51 5.90 -17.11 -11.41
C PRO A 51 5.51 -17.58 -12.80
N ARG A 52 5.04 -16.66 -13.64
CA ARG A 52 4.80 -16.96 -15.05
C ARG A 52 6.10 -17.60 -15.54
N ALA A 53 6.04 -18.89 -15.91
CA ALA A 53 7.20 -19.63 -16.35
C ALA A 53 7.92 -18.74 -17.38
N SER A 54 9.15 -18.36 -17.07
CA SER A 54 9.97 -17.52 -17.91
C SER A 54 9.87 -18.07 -19.32
N ALA A 55 9.39 -17.24 -20.26
CA ALA A 55 9.46 -17.60 -21.67
C ALA A 55 10.95 -17.83 -21.98
N ALA A 56 11.25 -19.04 -22.46
CA ALA A 56 12.54 -19.46 -22.95
C ALA A 56 12.90 -18.73 -24.25
#